data_AF-A0A7G5DTT9-F1
#
_entry.id   AF-A0A7G5DTT9-F1
#
_cell.length_a   1.000
_cell.length_b   1.000
_cell.length_c   1.000
_cell.angle_alpha   90.00
_cell.angle_beta   90.00
_cell.angle_gamma   90.00
#
_symmetry.space_group_name_H-M   'P 1'
#
loop_
_entity.id
_entity.type
_entity.pdbx_description
1 polymer ?
#
loop_
_entity_poly.entity_id
_entity_poly.type
_entity_poly.pdbx_seq_one_letter_code
_entity_poly.pdbx_strand_id
1 'polypeptide(L)' 'MLPELKYTTPDGRQITPTSARQWVTVISKLPTLADRKAAIANQVPEHLRELVRTMGRIAWEHPARSKQ' A
#
# COMPACT_ATOMS: atom_id res chain seq x y z
N MET A 1 4.88 7.95 -14.37
CA MET A 1 5.79 7.32 -13.39
C MET A 1 5.06 7.23 -12.07
N LEU A 2 5.01 6.06 -11.43
CA LEU A 2 4.51 5.94 -10.06
C LEU A 2 5.53 6.56 -9.10
N PRO A 3 5.11 7.29 -8.05
CA PRO A 3 6.04 7.83 -7.06
C PRO A 3 6.78 6.68 -6.36
N GLU A 4 8.05 6.90 -6.00
CA GLU A 4 8.77 5.95 -5.16
C GLU A 4 8.05 5.81 -3.81
N LEU A 5 7.51 4.62 -3.53
CA LEU A 5 6.85 4.35 -2.27
C LEU A 5 7.88 4.13 -1.17
N LYS A 6 8.10 5.14 -0.33
CA LYS A 6 8.94 5.05 0.86
C LYS A 6 8.10 4.86 2.12
N TYR A 7 8.52 3.94 2.98
CA TYR A 7 7.96 3.76 4.31
C TYR A 7 8.67 4.67 5.30
N THR A 8 7.90 5.44 6.07
CA THR A 8 8.42 6.26 7.17
C THR A 8 8.41 5.45 8.45
N THR A 9 9.59 5.18 9.01
CA THR A 9 9.71 4.53 10.33
C THR A 9 9.27 5.48 11.45
N PRO A 10 8.95 4.97 12.66
CA PRO A 10 8.64 5.82 13.82
C PRO A 10 9.74 6.84 14.14
N ASP A 11 11.00 6.50 13.85
CA ASP A 11 12.16 7.38 13.99
C ASP A 11 12.29 8.44 12.88
N GLY A 12 11.28 8.56 12.01
CA GLY A 12 11.23 9.55 10.92
C GLY A 12 12.07 9.20 9.69
N ARG A 13 12.72 8.03 9.64
CA ARG A 13 13.56 7.63 8.49
C ARG A 13 12.70 7.11 7.35
N GLN A 14 13.08 7.45 6.12
CA GLN A 14 12.46 6.91 4.92
C GLN A 14 13.25 5.71 4.43
N ILE A 15 12.61 4.55 4.41
CA ILE A 15 13.20 3.29 3.94
C ILE A 15 12.35 2.67 2.83
N THR A 16 12.96 1.81 2.03
CA THR A 16 12.20 0.93 1.14
C THR A 16 11.39 -0.05 1.99
N PRO A 17 10.08 -0.23 1.73
CA PRO A 17 9.28 -1.21 2.44
C PRO A 17 9.81 -2.62 2.18
N THR A 18 10.07 -3.38 3.24
CA THR A 18 10.59 -4.76 3.16
C THR A 18 9.58 -5.82 3.57
N SER A 19 8.48 -5.41 4.22
CA SER A 19 7.42 -6.32 4.67
C SER A 19 6.07 -5.96 4.06
N ALA A 20 5.18 -6.96 3.92
CA ALA A 20 3.83 -6.75 3.42
C ALA A 20 3.07 -5.66 4.21
N ARG A 21 3.25 -5.61 5.53
CA ARG A 21 2.62 -4.58 6.37
C ARG A 21 3.10 -3.16 6.01
N GLN A 22 4.40 -2.96 5.83
CA GLN A 22 4.95 -1.66 5.41
C GLN A 22 4.46 -1.29 4.01
N TRP A 23 4.43 -2.24 3.08
CA TRP A 23 3.87 -2.05 1.73
C TRP A 23 2.40 -1.61 1.78
N VAL A 24 1.56 -2.28 2.58
CA VAL A 24 0.17 -1.88 2.78
C VAL A 24 0.06 -0.46 3.35
N THR A 25 0.91 -0.09 4.31
CA THR A 25 0.91 1.27 4.90
C THR A 25 1.28 2.36 3.90
N VAL A 26 2.23 2.11 3.00
CA VAL A 26 2.61 3.13 1.99
C VAL A 26 1.59 3.19 0.86
N ILE A 27 1.07 2.04 0.42
CA ILE A 27 0.08 1.95 -0.65
C ILE A 27 -1.26 2.55 -0.20
N SER A 28 -1.65 2.40 1.08
CA SER A 28 -2.91 2.97 1.58
C SER A 28 -2.95 4.50 1.51
N LYS A 29 -1.80 5.17 1.49
CA LYS A 29 -1.69 6.62 1.34
C LYS A 29 -1.95 7.11 -0.09
N LEU A 30 -1.97 6.20 -1.07
CA LEU A 30 -2.29 6.56 -2.45
C LEU A 30 -3.78 6.94 -2.56
N PRO A 31 -4.10 7.99 -3.34
CA PRO A 31 -5.44 8.59 -3.35
C PRO A 31 -6.48 7.72 -4.04
N THR A 32 -6.09 6.98 -5.07
CA THR A 32 -7.04 6.19 -5.89
C THR A 32 -6.79 4.69 -5.79
N LEU A 33 -7.85 3.90 -5.97
CA LEU A 33 -7.75 2.44 -6.05
C LEU A 33 -6.89 1.99 -7.25
N ALA A 34 -6.92 2.74 -8.36
CA ALA A 34 -6.11 2.46 -9.54
C ALA A 34 -4.62 2.59 -9.23
N ASP A 35 -4.20 3.67 -8.56
CA ASP A 35 -2.82 3.87 -8.13
C ASP A 35 -2.37 2.77 -7.18
N ARG A 36 -3.24 2.37 -6.24
CA ARG A 36 -2.96 1.27 -5.30
C ARG A 36 -2.70 -0.04 -6.04
N LYS A 37 -3.56 -0.40 -7.00
CA LYS A 37 -3.40 -1.62 -7.80
C LYS A 37 -2.13 -1.56 -8.66
N ALA A 38 -1.84 -0.41 -9.27
CA ALA A 38 -0.63 -0.21 -10.06
C ALA A 38 0.64 -0.30 -9.21
N ALA A 39 0.62 0.21 -7.98
CA ALA A 39 1.72 0.08 -7.03
C ALA A 39 1.99 -1.39 -6.63
N ILE A 40 0.94 -2.17 -6.37
CA ILE A 40 1.09 -3.61 -6.06
C ILE A 40 1.70 -4.36 -7.25
N ALA A 41 1.23 -4.10 -8.47
CA ALA A 41 1.74 -4.78 -9.64
C ALA A 41 3.20 -4.42 -9.96
N ASN A 42 3.56 -3.13 -9.87
CA ASN A 42 4.83 -2.63 -10.40
C ASN A 42 5.94 -2.45 -9.36
N GLN A 43 5.62 -2.24 -8.08
CA GLN A 43 6.63 -1.94 -7.05
C GLN A 43 6.77 -3.03 -5.98
N VAL A 44 5.68 -3.73 -5.65
CA VAL A 44 5.73 -4.77 -4.61
C VAL A 44 6.44 -6.00 -5.18
N PRO A 45 7.44 -6.57 -4.47
CA PRO A 45 8.07 -7.83 -4.84
C PRO A 45 7.05 -8.95 -4.99
N GLU A 46 7.24 -9.82 -5.99
CA GLU A 46 6.23 -10.81 -6.40
C GLU A 46 5.73 -11.69 -5.24
N HIS A 47 6.65 -12.19 -4.41
CA HIS A 47 6.35 -13.02 -3.25
C HIS A 47 5.51 -12.31 -2.16
N LEU A 48 5.42 -10.97 -2.18
CA LEU A 48 4.59 -10.19 -1.24
C LEU A 48 3.30 -9.69 -1.87
N ARG A 49 3.15 -9.70 -3.21
CA ARG A 49 2.01 -9.09 -3.91
C ARG A 49 0.68 -9.65 -3.43
N GLU A 50 0.59 -10.97 -3.32
CA GLU A 50 -0.65 -11.64 -2.95
C GLU A 50 -1.06 -11.34 -1.49
N LEU A 51 -0.07 -11.31 -0.60
CA LEU A 51 -0.27 -10.97 0.81
C LEU A 51 -0.68 -9.50 0.97
N VAL A 52 0.01 -8.58 0.30
CA VAL A 52 -0.33 -7.14 0.29
C VAL A 52 -1.72 -6.90 -0.28
N ARG A 53 -2.08 -7.60 -1.38
CA ARG A 53 -3.41 -7.52 -1.98
C ARG A 53 -4.48 -7.97 -0.99
N THR A 54 -4.28 -9.10 -0.31
CA THR A 54 -5.23 -9.65 0.67
C THR A 54 -5.42 -8.70 1.85
N MET A 55 -4.33 -8.22 2.43
CA MET A 55 -4.36 -7.27 3.55
C MET A 55 -5.00 -5.93 3.17
N GLY A 56 -4.66 -5.42 1.98
CA GLY A 56 -5.18 -4.16 1.47
C GLY A 56 -6.63 -4.22 1.02
N ARG A 57 -7.13 -5.40 0.63
CA ARG A 57 -8.51 -5.60 0.16
C ARG A 57 -9.53 -5.11 1.19
N ILE A 58 -9.37 -5.53 2.45
CA ILE A 58 -10.28 -5.13 3.54
C ILE A 58 -10.17 -3.62 3.81
N ALA A 59 -8.95 -3.09 3.79
CA ALA A 59 -8.69 -1.68 4.11
C ALA A 59 -9.09 -0.69 3.00
N TRP A 60 -9.13 -1.13 1.73
CA TRP A 60 -9.28 -0.25 0.57
C TRP A 60 -10.56 -0.47 -0.24
N GLU A 61 -11.11 -1.70 -0.24
CA GLU A 61 -12.34 -2.03 -0.96
C GLU A 61 -13.59 -1.83 -0.10
N HIS A 62 -13.46 -1.70 1.22
CA HIS A 62 -14.55 -1.20 2.05
C HIS A 62 -14.55 0.34 1.97
N PRO A 63 -15.49 0.98 1.26
CA PRO A 63 -15.72 2.39 1.47
C PRO A 63 -16.02 2.54 2.96
N ALA A 64 -15.25 3.40 3.64
CA ALA A 64 -15.62 3.84 4.97
C ALA A 64 -17.10 4.20 4.91
N ARG A 65 -17.92 3.45 5.66
CA ARG A 65 -19.37 3.58 5.71
C ARG A 65 -19.69 5.06 5.70
N SER A 66 -20.20 5.59 4.58
CA SER A 66 -20.78 6.93 4.54
C SER A 66 -21.81 6.91 5.67
N LYS A 67 -21.51 7.60 6.76
CA LYS A 67 -22.52 7.98 7.73
C LYS A 67 -23.37 9.02 7.03
N GLN A 68 -24.40 8.55 6.32
CA GLN A 68 -25.64 9.31 6.18
C GLN A 68 -26.47 9.08 7.43
#